data_AF-A0A7C3SW66-F1
#
_entry.id   AF-A0A7C3SW66-F1
#
_cell.length_a   1.000
_cell.length_b   1.000
_cell.length_c   1.000
_cell.angle_alpha   90.00
_cell.angle_beta   90.00
_cell.angle_gamma   90.00
#
_symmetry.space_group_name_H-M   'P 1'
#
loop_
_entity.id
_entity.type
_entity.pdbx_description
1 polymer ?
#
loop_
_entity_poly.entity_id
_entity_poly.type
_entity_poly.pdbx_seq_one_letter_code
_entity_poly.pdbx_strand_id
1 'polypeptide(L)'
;MEITAKNLNKAGIIYSLRGEHDIAIKFYLTALSLDPTYSHAHYNLATSYYKKGMFLHAIAEFNHYLQLDQFAPDYERVIEKIEKLKNKIFLEELEKVTLNSERG
;
A
#
# COMPACT_ATOMS: atom_id res chain seq x y z
N MET A 1 7.95 -27.76 -1.01
CA MET A 1 8.32 -26.34 -0.86
C MET A 1 7.61 -25.82 0.37
N GLU A 2 8.36 -25.22 1.31
CA GLU A 2 7.79 -24.65 2.53
C GLU A 2 7.06 -23.35 2.20
N ILE A 3 5.81 -23.24 2.67
CA ILE A 3 5.03 -22.00 2.55
C ILE A 3 5.57 -21.03 3.61
N THR A 4 6.23 -19.98 3.16
CA THR A 4 6.78 -18.93 4.03
C THR A 4 6.27 -17.58 3.58
N ALA A 5 6.19 -16.61 4.49
CA ALA A 5 5.82 -15.22 4.16
C ALA A 5 6.71 -14.65 3.05
N LYS A 6 8.02 -14.95 3.09
CA LYS A 6 8.98 -14.56 2.04
C LYS A 6 8.64 -15.15 0.67
N ASN A 7 8.28 -16.44 0.60
CA ASN A 7 7.92 -17.08 -0.67
C ASN A 7 6.60 -16.55 -1.22
N LEU A 8 5.60 -16.34 -0.36
CA LEU A 8 4.32 -15.74 -0.75
C LEU A 8 4.49 -14.30 -1.24
N ASN A 9 5.32 -13.48 -0.57
CA ASN A 9 5.65 -12.15 -1.03
C ASN A 9 6.34 -12.16 -2.40
N LYS A 10 7.28 -13.08 -2.64
CA LYS A 10 7.88 -13.26 -3.98
C LYS A 10 6.83 -13.61 -5.04
N ALA A 11 5.88 -14.49 -4.72
CA ALA A 11 4.77 -14.78 -5.64
C ALA A 11 3.92 -13.53 -5.91
N GLY A 12 3.57 -12.76 -4.87
CA GLY A 12 2.86 -11.50 -5.02
C GLY A 12 3.60 -10.50 -5.93
N ILE A 13 4.93 -10.39 -5.80
CA ILE A 13 5.76 -9.53 -6.66
C ILE A 13 5.61 -9.91 -8.13
N ILE A 14 5.62 -11.21 -8.45
CA ILE A 14 5.48 -11.69 -9.85
C ILE A 14 4.15 -11.23 -10.45
N TYR A 15 3.04 -11.37 -9.72
CA TYR A 15 1.73 -10.90 -10.18
C TYR A 15 1.66 -9.37 -10.26
N SER A 16 2.25 -8.67 -9.29
CA SER A 16 2.29 -7.20 -9.29
C SER A 16 3.06 -6.65 -10.50
N LEU A 17 4.16 -7.30 -10.91
CA LEU A 17 4.93 -6.91 -12.09
C LEU A 17 4.16 -7.13 -13.40
N ARG A 18 3.17 -8.02 -13.40
CA ARG A 18 2.25 -8.25 -14.54
C ARG A 18 1.05 -7.30 -14.53
N GLY A 19 0.95 -6.41 -13.54
CA GLY A 19 -0.22 -5.54 -13.35
C GLY A 19 -1.43 -6.26 -12.73
N GLU A 20 -1.28 -7.53 -12.35
CA GLU A 20 -2.31 -8.35 -11.72
C GLU A 20 -2.42 -8.04 -10.21
N HIS A 21 -2.72 -6.77 -9.88
CA HIS A 21 -2.64 -6.26 -8.52
C HIS A 21 -3.61 -6.95 -7.54
N ASP A 22 -4.79 -7.39 -8.01
CA ASP A 22 -5.73 -8.15 -7.18
C ASP A 22 -5.18 -9.49 -6.70
N ILE A 23 -4.46 -10.18 -7.58
CA ILE A 23 -3.84 -11.46 -7.24
C ILE A 23 -2.63 -11.20 -6.33
N ALA A 24 -1.83 -10.17 -6.65
CA ALA A 24 -0.70 -9.77 -5.80
C ALA A 24 -1.14 -9.47 -4.36
N ILE A 25 -2.23 -8.71 -4.17
CA ILE A 25 -2.81 -8.39 -2.86
C ILE A 25 -3.12 -9.66 -2.07
N LYS A 26 -3.73 -10.68 -2.68
CA LYS A 26 -4.04 -11.95 -2.01
C LYS A 26 -2.77 -12.63 -1.49
N PHE A 27 -1.70 -12.65 -2.29
CA PHE A 27 -0.43 -13.23 -1.86
C PHE A 27 0.23 -12.45 -0.72
N TYR A 28 0.21 -11.12 -0.76
CA TYR A 28 0.77 -10.31 0.32
C TYR A 28 -0.04 -10.44 1.61
N LEU A 29 -1.38 -10.43 1.54
CA LEU A 29 -2.23 -10.67 2.71
C LEU A 29 -1.98 -12.06 3.31
N THR A 30 -1.81 -13.08 2.47
CA THR A 30 -1.45 -14.42 2.95
C THR A 30 -0.06 -14.42 3.58
N ALA A 31 0.92 -13.70 3.01
CA ALA A 31 2.24 -13.55 3.61
C ALA A 31 2.17 -12.91 5.01
N LEU A 32 1.39 -11.84 5.15
CA LEU A 32 1.17 -11.13 6.41
C LEU A 32 0.33 -11.94 7.41
N SER A 33 -0.51 -12.87 6.95
CA SER A 33 -1.20 -13.82 7.84
C SER A 33 -0.25 -14.83 8.50
N LEU A 34 0.89 -15.13 7.84
CA LEU A 34 1.93 -16.01 8.38
C LEU A 34 2.96 -15.26 9.21
N ASP A 35 3.34 -14.07 8.77
CA ASP A 35 4.26 -13.17 9.48
C ASP A 35 3.76 -11.73 9.37
N PRO A 36 3.00 -11.25 10.39
CA PRO A 36 2.52 -9.88 10.44
C PRO A 36 3.63 -8.83 10.57
N THR A 37 4.88 -9.24 10.85
CA THR A 37 6.02 -8.32 11.00
C THR A 37 6.87 -8.24 9.74
N TYR A 38 6.46 -8.94 8.67
CA TYR A 38 7.23 -8.96 7.43
C TYR A 38 7.08 -7.66 6.63
N SER A 39 7.92 -6.68 6.97
CA SER A 39 7.89 -5.31 6.45
C SER A 39 7.77 -5.24 4.92
N HIS A 40 8.48 -6.11 4.20
CA HIS A 40 8.47 -6.11 2.73
C HIS A 40 7.09 -6.44 2.14
N ALA A 41 6.30 -7.30 2.80
CA ALA A 41 4.95 -7.61 2.36
C ALA A 41 4.01 -6.40 2.55
N HIS A 42 4.13 -5.66 3.67
CA HIS A 42 3.41 -4.41 3.87
C HIS A 42 3.73 -3.37 2.76
N TYR A 43 5.01 -3.16 2.45
CA TYR A 43 5.41 -2.24 1.38
C TYR A 43 4.83 -2.61 0.00
N ASN A 44 4.90 -3.89 -0.35
CA ASN A 44 4.42 -4.38 -1.64
C ASN A 44 2.89 -4.38 -1.74
N LEU A 45 2.21 -4.68 -0.62
CA LEU A 45 0.77 -4.56 -0.48
C LEU A 45 0.33 -3.11 -0.65
N ALA A 46 0.98 -2.17 0.04
CA ALA A 46 0.74 -0.73 -0.08
C ALA A 46 0.90 -0.25 -1.53
N THR A 47 1.93 -0.71 -2.22
CA THR A 47 2.18 -0.38 -3.63
C THR A 47 1.08 -0.94 -4.55
N SER A 48 0.58 -2.13 -4.28
CA SER A 48 -0.52 -2.71 -5.06
C SER A 48 -1.85 -1.97 -4.82
N TYR A 49 -2.14 -1.62 -3.57
CA TYR A 49 -3.30 -0.76 -3.26
C TYR A 49 -3.20 0.62 -3.92
N TYR A 50 -2.02 1.23 -3.92
CA TYR A 50 -1.76 2.49 -4.63
C TYR A 50 -2.09 2.38 -6.12
N LYS A 51 -1.62 1.31 -6.78
CA LYS A 51 -1.89 1.07 -8.20
C LYS A 51 -3.37 0.81 -8.50
N LYS A 52 -4.12 0.29 -7.52
CA LYS A 52 -5.56 0.13 -7.56
C LYS A 52 -6.38 1.39 -7.24
N GLY A 53 -5.74 2.50 -6.88
CA GLY A 53 -6.43 3.72 -6.43
C GLY A 53 -6.99 3.63 -5.00
N MET A 54 -6.66 2.57 -4.27
CA MET A 54 -7.11 2.36 -2.88
C MET A 54 -6.18 3.12 -1.92
N PHE A 55 -6.17 4.45 -2.00
CA PHE A 55 -5.13 5.28 -1.36
C PHE A 55 -5.11 5.19 0.16
N LEU A 56 -6.27 5.11 0.83
CA LEU A 56 -6.32 4.95 2.29
C LEU A 56 -5.68 3.64 2.76
N HIS A 57 -5.96 2.54 2.04
CA HIS A 57 -5.34 1.24 2.31
C HIS A 57 -3.83 1.29 2.05
N ALA A 58 -3.41 1.95 0.97
CA ALA A 58 -1.99 2.15 0.68
C ALA A 58 -1.26 2.91 1.80
N ILE A 59 -1.84 3.99 2.32
CA ILE A 59 -1.28 4.77 3.43
C ILE A 59 -1.15 3.92 4.69
N ALA A 60 -2.19 3.16 5.05
CA ALA A 60 -2.15 2.29 6.24
C ALA A 60 -0.99 1.29 6.18
N GLU A 61 -0.83 0.61 5.04
CA GLU A 61 0.21 -0.39 4.85
C GLU A 61 1.62 0.23 4.76
N PHE A 62 1.76 1.43 4.18
CA PHE A 62 3.04 2.16 4.22
C PHE A 62 3.40 2.58 5.65
N ASN A 63 2.43 2.98 6.48
CA ASN A 63 2.70 3.28 7.89
C ASN A 63 3.16 2.03 8.65
N HIS A 64 2.56 0.87 8.41
CA HIS A 64 3.04 -0.38 9.00
C HIS A 64 4.47 -0.74 8.57
N TYR A 65 4.80 -0.56 7.29
CA TYR A 65 6.17 -0.73 6.80
C TYR A 65 7.17 0.15 7.57
N LEU A 66 6.88 1.45 7.71
CA LEU A 66 7.74 2.41 8.41
C LEU A 66 7.86 2.12 9.92
N GLN A 67 6.80 1.60 10.54
CA GLN A 67 6.83 1.18 11.95
C GLN A 67 7.77 -0.02 12.16
N LEU A 68 7.80 -0.95 11.21
CA LEU A 68 8.58 -2.18 11.28
C LEU A 68 10.05 -1.99 10.85
N ASP A 69 10.31 -1.08 9.90
CA ASP A 69 11.65 -0.85 9.37
C ASP A 69 11.99 0.65 9.30
N GLN A 70 12.46 1.18 10.42
CA GLN A 70 12.81 2.60 10.59
C GLN A 70 14.15 2.98 9.93
N PHE A 71 14.94 1.99 9.50
CA PHE A 71 16.25 2.19 8.87
C PHE A 71 16.23 1.81 7.39
N ALA A 72 15.04 1.57 6.83
CA ALA A 72 14.85 1.29 5.43
C ALA A 72 15.50 2.38 4.56
N PRO A 73 16.30 2.03 3.53
CA PRO A 73 16.94 3.00 2.65
C PRO A 73 15.96 3.93 1.93
N ASP A 74 14.69 3.53 1.83
CA ASP A 74 13.63 4.31 1.21
C ASP A 74 12.59 4.88 2.18
N TYR A 75 12.91 4.93 3.49
CA TYR A 75 12.06 5.45 4.55
C TYR A 75 11.51 6.85 4.23
N GLU A 76 12.39 7.81 3.92
CA GLU A 76 12.00 9.19 3.60
C GLU A 76 11.11 9.27 2.35
N ARG A 77 11.43 8.48 1.32
CA ARG A 77 10.65 8.41 0.07
C ARG A 77 9.24 7.87 0.33
N VAL A 78 9.08 6.92 1.24
CA VAL A 78 7.77 6.39 1.62
C VAL A 78 6.97 7.44 2.39
N ILE A 79 7.59 8.18 3.31
CA ILE A 79 6.93 9.32 3.98
C ILE A 79 6.44 10.35 2.96
N GLU A 80 7.30 10.76 2.03
CA GLU A 80 6.93 11.70 0.96
C GLU A 80 5.73 11.19 0.16
N LYS A 81 5.70 9.88 -0.15
CA LYS A 81 4.59 9.25 -0.88
C LYS A 81 3.29 9.27 -0.07
N ILE A 82 3.35 9.03 1.25
CA ILE A 82 2.19 9.11 2.14
C ILE A 82 1.64 10.55 2.15
N GLU A 83 2.49 11.56 2.31
CA GLU A 83 2.04 12.96 2.37
C GLU A 83 1.42 13.41 1.04
N LYS A 84 2.01 13.02 -0.11
CA LYS A 84 1.40 13.26 -1.43
C LYS A 84 0.02 12.62 -1.55
N LEU A 85 -0.16 11.40 -1.04
CA LEU A 85 -1.46 10.73 -1.07
C LEU A 85 -2.48 11.40 -0.16
N LYS A 86 -2.10 11.81 1.05
CA LYS A 86 -2.97 12.56 1.97
C LYS A 86 -3.44 13.87 1.33
N ASN A 87 -2.52 14.63 0.75
CA ASN A 87 -2.85 15.88 0.06
C ASN A 87 -3.82 15.64 -1.11
N LYS A 88 -3.58 14.58 -1.90
CA LYS A 88 -4.48 14.21 -2.99
C LYS A 88 -5.90 13.90 -2.49
N ILE A 89 -6.02 13.06 -1.46
CA ILE A 89 -7.33 12.70 -0.88
C ILE A 89 -8.04 13.95 -0.36
N PHE A 90 -7.32 14.80 0.38
CA PHE A 90 -7.86 16.04 0.93
C PHE A 90 -8.40 16.98 -0.17
N LEU A 91 -7.65 17.16 -1.26
CA LEU A 91 -8.09 17.98 -2.39
C LEU A 91 -9.33 17.38 -3.08
N GLU A 92 -9.36 16.06 -3.29
CA GLU A 92 -10.53 15.37 -3.88
C GLU A 92 -11.79 15.50 -2.99
N GLU A 93 -11.63 15.58 -1.66
CA GLU A 93 -12.73 15.81 -0.73
C GLU A 93 -13.20 17.27 -0.75
N LEU A 94 -12.26 18.24 -0.77
CA LEU A 94 -12.59 19.66 -0.87
C LEU A 94 -13.38 19.99 -2.15
N GLU A 95 -12.96 19.45 -3.30
CA GLU A 95 -13.65 19.65 -4.59
C GLU A 95 -15.09 19.12 -4.56
N LYS A 96 -15.34 17.99 -3.89
CA LYS A 96 -16.71 17.46 -3.75
C LYS A 96 -17.59 18.38 -2.90
N VAL A 97 -17.02 18.97 -1.85
CA VAL A 97 -17.75 19.90 -0.97
C VAL A 97 -18.12 21.17 -1.72
N THR A 98 -17.18 21.77 -2.45
CA THR A 98 -17.45 23.01 -3.21
C THR A 98 -18.51 22.79 -4.29
N LEU A 99 -18.40 21.72 -5.08
CA LEU A 99 -19.37 21.40 -6.13
C LEU A 99 -20.80 21.14 -5.60
N ASN A 100 -20.94 20.60 -4.40
CA ASN A 100 -22.25 20.38 -3.78
C ASN A 100 -22.85 21.67 -3.22
N SER A 101 -22.00 22.62 -2.79
CA SER A 101 -22.45 23.91 -2.26
C SER A 101 -22.94 24.89 -3.34
N GLU A 102 -22.50 24.75 -4.59
CA GLU A 102 -22.91 25.60 -5.72
C GLU A 102 -24.18 25.12 -6.43
N ARG A 103 -24.69 23.92 -6.09
CA ARG A 103 -25.87 23.30 -6.72
C ARG A 103 -27.16 23.42 -5.89
N GLY A 104 -27.11 24.03 -4.71
CA GLY A 104 -28.25 24.28 -3.83
C GLY A 104 -28.69 25.74 -3.87
#